data_AF-A0A7V3PRN7-F1
#
_entry.id   AF-A0A7V3PRN7-F1
#
_cell.length_a   1.000
_cell.length_b   1.000
_cell.length_c   1.000
_cell.angle_alpha   90.00
_cell.angle_beta   90.00
_cell.angle_gamma   90.00
#
_symmetry.space_group_name_H-M   'P 1'
#
loop_
_entity.id
_entity.type
_entity.pdbx_description
1 polymer ?
#
loop_
_entity_poly.entity_id
_entity_poly.type
_entity_poly.pdbx_seq_one_letter_code
_entity_poly.pdbx_strand_id
1 'polypeptide(L)'
;MRHARVKPCDQDTWHHCYNRTVGTAHDRPFDAADKEQFIRILLRVSKLYVVQPVAFQIMDNHFHLLLRTPAQLPSEEETCRRYEAYYRGKRHLVPGTTACRRWQARLRDVSWFLRLIQQLYTMWYNRTRPVPRRGPLWADRFKNTVLETGSAVWCCLLYIENNAVRAGLVANASEYRFGSYGRWLQSGRHPLAKEVCSTLLPLLQSLFGLADLPALRQALGQALAEAHADHNGTTLASSSATTPDPSSAAASRLRYWVDGLVIGSELFVRRVMAGLYGSYAARRRLANPRDLVPDGSLWAWRRLRPLPVT
;
A
#
# COMPACT_ATOMS: atom_id res chain seq x y z
N MET A 1 9.01 -12.42 -18.25
CA MET A 1 7.61 -12.58 -18.68
C MET A 1 6.73 -11.62 -17.89
N ARG A 2 5.90 -10.79 -18.55
CA ARG A 2 5.03 -9.80 -17.89
C ARG A 2 3.72 -10.48 -17.47
N HIS A 3 3.40 -10.50 -16.18
CA HIS A 3 2.10 -11.00 -15.70
C HIS A 3 1.04 -9.88 -15.71
N ALA A 4 -0.22 -10.26 -15.98
CA ALA A 4 -1.36 -9.42 -15.69
C ALA A 4 -1.46 -9.20 -14.16
N ARG A 5 -1.93 -8.02 -13.73
CA ARG A 5 -2.09 -7.75 -12.30
C ARG A 5 -3.27 -8.52 -11.75
N VAL A 6 -3.08 -9.13 -10.59
CA VAL A 6 -4.14 -9.77 -9.81
C VAL A 6 -5.09 -8.69 -9.29
N LYS A 7 -6.36 -8.77 -9.71
CA LYS A 7 -7.43 -7.82 -9.31
C LYS A 7 -8.73 -8.60 -9.09
N PRO A 8 -8.88 -9.31 -7.95
CA PRO A 8 -10.14 -9.92 -7.57
C PRO A 8 -11.27 -8.89 -7.55
N CYS A 9 -12.49 -9.34 -7.84
CA CYS A 9 -13.67 -8.49 -7.89
C CYS A 9 -14.90 -9.09 -7.19
N ASP A 10 -14.74 -10.28 -6.63
CA ASP A 10 -15.71 -11.01 -5.83
C ASP A 10 -15.86 -10.42 -4.42
N GLN A 11 -14.79 -9.82 -3.89
CA GLN A 11 -14.78 -9.17 -2.59
C GLN A 11 -13.95 -7.89 -2.61
N ASP A 12 -14.02 -7.15 -1.50
CA ASP A 12 -13.10 -6.06 -1.27
C ASP A 12 -11.66 -6.58 -1.32
N THR A 13 -10.82 -5.81 -2.00
CA THR A 13 -9.44 -6.21 -2.23
C THR A 13 -8.50 -5.20 -1.61
N TRP A 14 -7.56 -5.70 -0.81
CA TRP A 14 -6.47 -4.92 -0.25
C TRP A 14 -5.24 -5.04 -1.13
N HIS A 15 -4.53 -3.94 -1.31
CA HIS A 15 -3.41 -3.82 -2.22
C HIS A 15 -2.25 -3.11 -1.54
N HIS A 16 -1.08 -3.74 -1.56
CA HIS A 16 0.18 -3.04 -1.43
C HIS A 16 0.69 -2.64 -2.80
N CYS A 17 0.84 -1.34 -3.02
CA CYS A 17 1.31 -0.80 -4.28
C CYS A 17 2.66 -0.10 -4.10
N TYR A 18 3.59 -0.42 -4.99
CA TYR A 18 4.95 0.10 -4.97
C TYR A 18 5.39 0.51 -6.37
N ASN A 19 6.09 1.64 -6.50
CA ASN A 19 6.91 1.90 -7.66
C ASN A 19 8.15 2.73 -7.30
N ARG A 20 9.18 2.62 -8.14
CA ARG A 20 10.46 3.32 -8.01
C ARG A 20 10.82 4.09 -9.27
N THR A 21 11.65 5.11 -9.11
CA THR A 21 12.15 5.89 -10.23
C THR A 21 13.15 5.12 -11.07
N VAL A 22 13.31 5.54 -12.32
CA VAL A 22 14.49 5.20 -13.14
C VAL A 22 15.76 5.63 -12.41
N GLY A 23 16.85 4.91 -12.63
CA GLY A 23 18.15 5.20 -12.03
C GLY A 23 18.74 4.02 -11.26
N THR A 24 19.79 4.32 -10.50
CA THR A 24 20.55 3.36 -9.70
C THR A 24 19.90 3.14 -8.32
N ALA A 25 20.49 2.25 -7.52
CA ALA A 25 20.10 2.08 -6.12
C ALA A 25 20.48 3.29 -5.23
N HIS A 26 21.39 4.15 -5.70
CA HIS A 26 21.91 5.30 -4.95
C HIS A 26 21.20 6.60 -5.32
N ASP A 27 20.46 6.63 -6.42
CA ASP A 27 19.75 7.84 -6.83
C ASP A 27 18.63 8.18 -5.84
N ARG A 28 18.61 9.44 -5.40
CA ARG A 28 17.64 10.02 -4.45
C ARG A 28 17.00 11.28 -5.07
N PRO A 29 16.23 11.13 -6.17
CA PRO A 29 15.75 12.26 -6.96
C PRO A 29 14.63 13.08 -6.31
N PHE A 30 14.05 12.64 -5.18
CA PHE A 30 12.95 13.30 -4.49
C PHE A 30 13.41 14.01 -3.23
N ASP A 31 13.35 15.33 -3.24
CA ASP A 31 13.48 16.15 -2.04
C ASP A 31 12.17 16.23 -1.23
N ALA A 32 12.14 17.11 -0.24
CA ALA A 32 10.95 17.34 0.58
C ALA A 32 9.74 17.88 -0.21
N ALA A 33 9.96 18.80 -1.16
CA ALA A 33 8.90 19.39 -1.96
C ALA A 33 8.33 18.37 -2.96
N ASP A 34 9.19 17.51 -3.50
CA ASP A 34 8.85 16.40 -4.37
C ASP A 34 7.93 15.40 -3.68
N LYS A 35 8.26 15.00 -2.45
CA LYS A 35 7.44 14.08 -1.66
C LYS A 35 6.10 14.71 -1.29
N GLU A 36 6.11 15.97 -0.86
CA GLU A 36 4.88 16.69 -0.50
C GLU A 36 3.95 16.84 -1.70
N GLN A 37 4.49 17.12 -2.87
CA GLN A 37 3.69 17.19 -4.09
C GLN A 37 3.09 15.84 -4.46
N PHE A 38 3.80 14.73 -4.28
CA PHE A 38 3.23 13.40 -4.50
C PHE A 38 2.01 13.19 -3.61
N ILE A 39 2.12 13.52 -2.31
CA ILE A 39 1.01 13.42 -1.34
C ILE A 39 -0.17 14.28 -1.79
N ARG A 40 0.06 15.53 -2.21
CA ARG A 40 -1.00 16.41 -2.73
C ARG A 40 -1.71 15.80 -3.95
N ILE A 41 -0.97 15.19 -4.87
CA ILE A 41 -1.56 14.51 -6.04
C ILE A 41 -2.35 13.28 -5.61
N LEU A 42 -1.81 12.45 -4.70
CA LEU A 42 -2.50 11.27 -4.16
C LEU A 42 -3.85 11.66 -3.54
N LEU A 43 -3.86 12.65 -2.63
CA LEU A 43 -5.07 13.12 -1.95
C LEU A 43 -6.04 13.83 -2.89
N ARG A 44 -5.55 14.46 -3.96
CA ARG A 44 -6.41 15.04 -5.00
C ARG A 44 -7.07 13.95 -5.83
N VAL A 45 -6.31 12.94 -6.27
CA VAL A 45 -6.81 11.86 -7.13
C VAL A 45 -7.73 10.92 -6.37
N SER A 46 -7.53 10.71 -5.06
CA SER A 46 -8.44 9.90 -4.23
C SER A 46 -9.87 10.44 -4.18
N LYS A 47 -10.08 11.74 -4.43
CA LYS A 47 -11.41 12.34 -4.53
C LYS A 47 -12.18 11.89 -5.79
N LEU A 48 -11.47 11.53 -6.86
CA LEU A 48 -12.09 11.06 -8.11
C LEU A 48 -12.44 9.57 -8.03
N TYR A 49 -11.56 8.75 -7.48
CA TYR A 49 -11.71 7.29 -7.47
C TYR A 49 -12.47 6.81 -6.22
N VAL A 50 -13.03 5.61 -6.28
CA VAL A 50 -13.52 4.90 -5.09
C VAL A 50 -12.46 3.98 -4.47
N VAL A 51 -11.25 3.99 -5.03
CA VAL A 51 -10.05 3.40 -4.40
C VAL A 51 -9.73 4.19 -3.14
N GLN A 52 -9.64 3.50 -2.00
CA GLN A 52 -9.46 4.09 -0.68
C GLN A 52 -8.01 3.88 -0.22
N PRO A 53 -7.13 4.90 -0.31
CA PRO A 53 -5.84 4.85 0.36
C PRO A 53 -6.06 4.88 1.87
N VAL A 54 -5.39 3.98 2.60
CA VAL A 54 -5.41 3.96 4.07
C VAL A 54 -4.06 4.35 4.68
N ALA A 55 -2.96 4.06 3.97
CA ALA A 55 -1.61 4.43 4.38
C ALA A 55 -0.72 4.71 3.17
N PHE A 56 0.31 5.54 3.37
CA PHE A 56 1.34 5.83 2.38
C PHE A 56 2.68 6.09 3.05
N GLN A 57 3.77 5.82 2.34
CA GLN A 57 5.08 6.36 2.67
C GLN A 57 5.85 6.70 1.40
N ILE A 58 6.24 7.97 1.26
CA ILE A 58 6.98 8.47 0.09
C ILE A 58 8.45 8.60 0.47
N MET A 59 9.29 7.82 -0.20
CA MET A 59 10.73 7.74 0.02
C MET A 59 11.46 8.63 -0.99
N ASP A 60 12.79 8.67 -0.95
CA ASP A 60 13.60 9.54 -1.81
C ASP A 60 13.61 9.13 -3.30
N ASN A 61 13.21 7.89 -3.61
CA ASN A 61 13.21 7.35 -4.98
C ASN A 61 12.07 6.37 -5.26
N HIS A 62 11.16 6.15 -4.32
CA HIS A 62 10.05 5.22 -4.46
C HIS A 62 8.90 5.60 -3.52
N PHE A 63 7.76 4.94 -3.67
CA PHE A 63 6.63 5.08 -2.76
C PHE A 63 6.06 3.71 -2.40
N HIS A 64 5.41 3.64 -1.25
CA HIS A 64 4.55 2.54 -0.83
C HIS A 64 3.16 3.07 -0.49
N LEU A 65 2.13 2.35 -0.93
CA LEU A 65 0.72 2.67 -0.65
C LEU A 65 -0.01 1.41 -0.20
N LEU A 66 -0.83 1.53 0.84
CA LEU A 66 -1.83 0.53 1.21
C LEU A 66 -3.20 1.05 0.78
N LEU A 67 -3.86 0.30 -0.11
CA LEU A 67 -5.11 0.69 -0.75
C LEU A 67 -6.16 -0.41 -0.54
N ARG A 68 -7.43 -0.02 -0.35
CA ARG A 68 -8.60 -0.91 -0.47
C ARG A 68 -9.42 -0.52 -1.68
N THR A 69 -9.82 -1.49 -2.50
CA THR A 69 -10.82 -1.30 -3.56
C THR A 69 -12.10 -2.04 -3.19
N PRO A 70 -13.27 -1.36 -3.19
CA PRO A 70 -14.55 -2.02 -2.96
C PRO A 70 -14.79 -3.18 -3.95
N ALA A 71 -15.57 -4.20 -3.60
CA ALA A 71 -16.00 -5.24 -4.54
C ALA A 71 -16.88 -4.68 -5.66
N GLN A 72 -17.83 -3.83 -5.26
CA GLN A 72 -18.85 -3.28 -6.15
C GLN A 72 -18.33 -2.04 -6.90
N LEU A 73 -18.92 -1.80 -8.07
CA LEU A 73 -18.73 -0.56 -8.81
C LEU A 73 -19.46 0.59 -8.11
N PRO A 74 -18.98 1.84 -8.21
CA PRO A 74 -19.77 3.00 -7.80
C PRO A 74 -21.06 3.08 -8.63
N SER A 75 -22.12 3.66 -8.05
CA SER A 75 -23.33 3.99 -8.83
C SER A 75 -23.00 5.01 -9.94
N GLU A 76 -23.90 5.15 -10.90
CA GLU A 76 -23.73 6.13 -11.98
C GLU A 76 -23.76 7.55 -11.43
N GLU A 77 -24.64 7.83 -10.48
CA GLU A 77 -24.77 9.12 -9.80
C GLU A 77 -23.46 9.48 -9.07
N GLU A 78 -22.91 8.53 -8.32
CA GLU A 78 -21.64 8.73 -7.61
C GLU A 78 -20.48 8.94 -8.58
N THR A 79 -20.48 8.23 -9.71
CA THR A 79 -19.47 8.37 -10.76
C THR A 79 -19.51 9.75 -11.40
N CYS A 80 -20.70 10.21 -11.81
CA CYS A 80 -20.90 11.53 -12.39
C CYS A 80 -20.50 12.63 -11.39
N ARG A 81 -20.96 12.54 -10.13
CA ARG A 81 -20.66 13.49 -9.06
C ARG A 81 -19.16 13.63 -8.80
N ARG A 82 -18.43 12.52 -8.65
CA ARG A 82 -16.98 12.54 -8.44
C ARG A 82 -16.23 13.09 -9.64
N TYR A 83 -16.63 12.69 -10.84
CA TYR A 83 -16.01 13.14 -12.08
C TYR A 83 -16.13 14.64 -12.24
N GLU A 84 -17.34 15.17 -12.12
CA GLU A 84 -17.62 16.60 -12.25
C GLU A 84 -16.91 17.42 -11.17
N ALA A 85 -16.97 17.00 -9.91
CA ALA A 85 -16.27 17.65 -8.81
C ALA A 85 -14.76 17.71 -9.03
N TYR A 86 -14.13 16.62 -9.50
CA TYR A 86 -12.70 16.59 -9.79
C TYR A 86 -12.28 17.54 -10.92
N TYR A 87 -13.12 17.65 -11.96
CA TYR A 87 -12.91 18.56 -13.08
C TYR A 87 -13.48 19.97 -12.86
N ARG A 88 -13.95 20.29 -11.64
CA ARG A 88 -14.48 21.60 -11.26
C ARG A 88 -15.61 22.07 -12.18
N GLY A 89 -16.54 21.17 -12.52
CA GLY A 89 -17.67 21.48 -13.41
C GLY A 89 -17.31 21.67 -14.88
N LYS A 90 -16.04 21.49 -15.29
CA LYS A 90 -15.63 21.66 -16.71
C LYS A 90 -15.89 20.43 -17.57
N ARG A 91 -16.25 19.30 -16.96
CA ARG A 91 -16.51 18.04 -17.63
C ARG A 91 -17.62 17.31 -16.90
N HIS A 92 -18.54 16.75 -17.68
CA HIS A 92 -19.70 16.03 -17.16
C HIS A 92 -19.75 14.62 -17.75
N LEU A 93 -20.38 13.72 -17.01
CA LEU A 93 -20.80 12.41 -17.48
C LEU A 93 -22.32 12.37 -17.38
N VAL A 94 -22.95 11.65 -18.32
CA VAL A 94 -24.40 11.46 -18.33
C VAL A 94 -24.69 10.01 -17.93
N PRO A 95 -25.55 9.76 -16.92
CA PRO A 95 -26.03 8.42 -16.57
C PRO A 95 -26.57 7.64 -17.79
N GLY A 96 -26.49 6.31 -17.76
CA GLY A 96 -26.89 5.39 -18.84
C GLY A 96 -25.92 5.30 -20.02
N THR A 97 -25.05 6.30 -20.20
CA THR A 97 -24.12 6.32 -21.34
C THR A 97 -23.00 5.29 -21.21
N THR A 98 -22.46 4.86 -22.35
CA THR A 98 -21.26 3.99 -22.39
C THR A 98 -20.05 4.67 -21.74
N ALA A 99 -19.97 6.00 -21.79
CA ALA A 99 -18.94 6.79 -21.13
C ALA A 99 -19.03 6.68 -19.60
N CYS A 100 -20.23 6.80 -19.03
CA CYS A 100 -20.46 6.64 -17.58
C CYS A 100 -20.06 5.24 -17.11
N ARG A 101 -20.54 4.18 -17.79
CA ARG A 101 -20.18 2.78 -17.47
C ARG A 101 -18.68 2.50 -17.55
N ARG A 102 -17.99 3.07 -18.53
CA ARG A 102 -16.52 2.99 -18.62
C ARG A 102 -15.84 3.68 -17.43
N TRP A 103 -16.37 4.81 -16.98
CA TRP A 103 -15.82 5.50 -15.82
C TRP A 103 -16.14 4.78 -14.50
N GLN A 104 -17.31 4.17 -14.31
CA GLN A 104 -17.59 3.32 -13.15
C GLN A 104 -16.49 2.25 -12.97
N ALA A 105 -16.17 1.52 -14.05
CA ALA A 105 -15.11 0.52 -14.05
C ALA A 105 -13.73 1.12 -13.74
N ARG A 106 -13.41 2.30 -14.30
CA ARG A 106 -12.14 2.99 -14.05
C ARG A 106 -12.00 3.47 -12.61
N LEU A 107 -13.05 4.05 -12.04
CA LEU A 107 -13.02 4.65 -10.70
C LEU A 107 -12.77 3.62 -9.60
N ARG A 108 -13.07 2.34 -9.85
CA ARG A 108 -12.75 1.21 -8.97
C ARG A 108 -11.35 0.63 -9.21
N ASP A 109 -10.79 0.78 -10.41
CA ASP A 109 -9.57 0.05 -10.82
C ASP A 109 -8.28 0.72 -10.33
N VAL A 110 -7.56 0.00 -9.44
CA VAL A 110 -6.25 0.42 -8.89
C VAL A 110 -5.21 0.77 -9.96
N SER A 111 -5.26 0.12 -11.13
CA SER A 111 -4.35 0.42 -12.25
C SER A 111 -4.63 1.76 -12.89
N TRP A 112 -5.90 2.15 -13.00
CA TRP A 112 -6.27 3.48 -13.51
C TRP A 112 -5.96 4.57 -12.48
N PHE A 113 -6.23 4.30 -11.21
CA PHE A 113 -5.87 5.18 -10.08
C PHE A 113 -4.38 5.52 -10.08
N LEU A 114 -3.52 4.50 -10.06
CA LEU A 114 -2.07 4.70 -10.03
C LEU A 114 -1.50 5.19 -11.34
N ARG A 115 -2.13 4.88 -12.48
CA ARG A 115 -1.75 5.49 -13.76
C ARG A 115 -1.92 6.99 -13.72
N LEU A 116 -3.06 7.49 -13.23
CA LEU A 116 -3.31 8.93 -13.17
C LEU A 116 -2.35 9.64 -12.20
N ILE A 117 -2.12 9.09 -11.01
CA ILE A 117 -1.16 9.65 -10.03
C ILE A 117 0.24 9.75 -10.65
N GLN A 118 0.74 8.65 -11.20
CA GLN A 118 2.10 8.60 -11.77
C GLN A 118 2.23 9.50 -13.01
N GLN A 119 1.19 9.63 -13.81
CA GLN A 119 1.18 10.53 -14.96
C GLN A 119 1.22 12.00 -14.52
N LEU A 120 0.34 12.40 -13.60
CA LEU A 120 0.32 13.77 -13.07
C LEU A 120 1.63 14.13 -12.38
N TYR A 121 2.18 13.22 -11.59
CA TYR A 121 3.45 13.42 -10.90
C TYR A 121 4.63 13.50 -11.88
N THR A 122 4.72 12.61 -12.87
CA THR A 122 5.77 12.68 -13.91
C THR A 122 5.72 13.99 -14.67
N MET A 123 4.52 14.44 -15.07
CA MET A 123 4.35 15.70 -15.81
C MET A 123 4.79 16.90 -14.96
N TRP A 124 4.42 16.92 -13.69
CA TRP A 124 4.87 17.97 -12.76
C TRP A 124 6.38 17.90 -12.57
N TYR A 125 6.91 16.75 -12.16
CA TYR A 125 8.32 16.51 -11.85
C TYR A 125 9.24 16.94 -13.00
N ASN A 126 8.89 16.58 -14.23
CA ASN A 126 9.68 16.90 -15.42
C ASN A 126 9.68 18.40 -15.76
N ARG A 127 8.56 19.09 -15.49
CA ARG A 127 8.40 20.53 -15.78
C ARG A 127 9.00 21.43 -14.71
N THR A 128 9.13 20.95 -13.47
CA THR A 128 9.60 21.75 -12.34
C THR A 128 11.08 21.61 -12.03
N ARG A 129 11.82 20.75 -12.76
CA ARG A 129 13.28 20.71 -12.62
C ARG A 129 13.91 22.03 -13.10
N PRO A 130 15.08 22.43 -12.55
CA PRO A 130 15.84 23.57 -13.05
C PRO A 130 16.13 23.49 -14.55
N VAL A 131 16.44 22.28 -15.03
CA VAL A 131 16.50 21.94 -16.47
C VAL A 131 15.31 21.04 -16.81
N PRO A 132 14.38 21.48 -17.68
CA PRO A 132 13.21 20.70 -18.04
C PRO A 132 13.57 19.31 -18.57
N ARG A 133 13.02 18.27 -17.96
CA ARG A 133 13.27 16.88 -18.36
C ARG A 133 12.23 16.41 -19.38
N ARG A 134 12.63 15.48 -20.24
CA ARG A 134 11.74 14.69 -21.09
C ARG A 134 11.97 13.20 -20.80
N GLY A 135 10.94 12.38 -20.98
CA GLY A 135 11.02 10.93 -20.80
C GLY A 135 10.41 10.41 -19.48
N PRO A 136 10.59 9.11 -19.19
CA PRO A 136 9.97 8.45 -18.06
C PRO A 136 10.64 8.82 -16.73
N LEU A 137 9.82 8.91 -15.68
CA LEU A 137 10.29 9.02 -14.30
C LEU A 137 10.36 7.66 -13.60
N TRP A 138 9.44 6.75 -13.91
CA TRP A 138 9.29 5.46 -13.23
C TRP A 138 10.02 4.34 -13.99
N ALA A 139 10.71 3.46 -13.26
CA ALA A 139 11.55 2.41 -13.86
C ALA A 139 10.75 1.33 -14.58
N ASP A 140 9.56 1.01 -14.07
CA ASP A 140 8.69 -0.03 -14.61
C ASP A 140 7.23 0.30 -14.25
N ARG A 141 6.31 -0.57 -14.66
CA ARG A 141 4.96 -0.63 -14.12
C ARG A 141 5.02 -0.84 -12.60
N PHE A 142 4.15 -0.14 -11.87
CA PHE A 142 3.98 -0.34 -10.43
C PHE A 142 3.68 -1.82 -10.09
N LYS A 143 4.26 -2.29 -8.98
CA LYS A 143 4.01 -3.60 -8.37
C LYS A 143 2.73 -3.54 -7.54
N ASN A 144 1.98 -4.63 -7.55
CA ASN A 144 0.68 -4.76 -6.89
C ASN A 144 0.62 -6.13 -6.22
N THR A 145 0.68 -6.12 -4.90
CA THR A 145 0.56 -7.31 -4.06
C THR A 145 -0.84 -7.30 -3.47
N VAL A 146 -1.64 -8.33 -3.75
CA VAL A 146 -2.97 -8.47 -3.14
C VAL A 146 -2.83 -9.05 -1.74
N LEU A 147 -3.54 -8.47 -0.78
CA LEU A 147 -3.49 -8.88 0.61
C LEU A 147 -4.83 -9.50 1.02
N GLU A 148 -4.79 -10.59 1.76
CA GLU A 148 -5.96 -11.05 2.50
C GLU A 148 -6.32 -10.03 3.58
N THR A 149 -7.62 -9.84 3.83
CA THR A 149 -8.07 -9.02 4.94
C THR A 149 -7.60 -9.63 6.26
N GLY A 150 -7.27 -8.79 7.25
CA GLY A 150 -6.82 -9.25 8.56
C GLY A 150 -5.33 -9.02 8.77
N SER A 151 -4.62 -10.03 9.27
CA SER A 151 -3.21 -9.94 9.67
C SER A 151 -2.28 -9.50 8.54
N ALA A 152 -2.54 -9.88 7.28
CA ALA A 152 -1.71 -9.45 6.15
C ALA A 152 -1.80 -7.93 5.90
N VAL A 153 -2.97 -7.31 6.11
CA VAL A 153 -3.14 -5.85 6.03
C VAL A 153 -2.38 -5.16 7.15
N TRP A 154 -2.49 -5.68 8.38
CA TRP A 154 -1.79 -5.13 9.55
C TRP A 154 -0.26 -5.22 9.40
N CYS A 155 0.28 -6.39 9.03
CA CYS A 155 1.71 -6.56 8.77
C CYS A 155 2.20 -5.63 7.65
N CYS A 156 1.41 -5.46 6.58
CA CYS A 156 1.75 -4.55 5.51
C CYS A 156 1.75 -3.08 5.97
N LEU A 157 0.81 -2.68 6.83
CA LEU A 157 0.76 -1.34 7.41
C LEU A 157 2.04 -1.06 8.20
N LEU A 158 2.43 -1.97 9.10
CA LEU A 158 3.67 -1.87 9.87
C LEU A 158 4.90 -1.83 8.96
N TYR A 159 4.96 -2.72 7.96
CA TYR A 159 6.03 -2.69 6.95
C TYR A 159 6.15 -1.31 6.30
N ILE A 160 5.03 -0.74 5.85
CA ILE A 160 5.00 0.57 5.17
C ILE A 160 5.52 1.66 6.10
N GLU A 161 4.94 1.79 7.29
CA GLU A 161 5.25 2.87 8.22
C GLU A 161 6.68 2.78 8.75
N ASN A 162 7.26 1.57 8.82
CA ASN A 162 8.64 1.35 9.27
C ASN A 162 9.72 1.53 8.17
N ASN A 163 9.36 1.79 6.90
CA ASN A 163 10.37 1.83 5.82
C ASN A 163 11.43 2.93 6.01
N ALA A 164 11.07 4.10 6.53
CA ALA A 164 12.00 5.20 6.75
C ALA A 164 13.03 4.89 7.84
N VAL A 165 12.61 4.23 8.92
CA VAL A 165 13.50 3.73 9.97
C VAL A 165 14.45 2.69 9.40
N ARG A 166 13.90 1.71 8.66
CA ARG A 166 14.69 0.66 7.99
C ARG A 166 15.67 1.18 6.92
N ALA A 167 15.41 2.36 6.37
CA ALA A 167 16.30 3.03 5.43
C ALA A 167 17.33 3.93 6.12
N GLY A 168 17.31 4.03 7.45
CA GLY A 168 18.20 4.89 8.24
C GLY A 168 17.91 6.38 8.07
N LEU A 169 16.71 6.77 7.59
CA LEU A 169 16.35 8.17 7.38
C LEU A 169 15.91 8.88 8.67
N VAL A 170 15.37 8.13 9.62
CA VAL A 170 14.89 8.60 10.93
C VAL A 170 15.11 7.51 11.97
N ALA A 171 15.19 7.88 13.25
CA ALA A 171 15.26 6.90 14.33
C ALA A 171 13.89 6.29 14.62
N ASN A 172 12.84 7.11 14.60
CA ASN A 172 11.47 6.69 14.88
C ASN A 172 10.53 6.95 13.70
N ALA A 173 9.60 6.03 13.44
CA ALA A 173 8.60 6.18 12.37
C ALA A 173 7.74 7.45 12.51
N SER A 174 7.55 7.93 13.74
CA SER A 174 6.86 9.18 14.08
C SER A 174 7.52 10.44 13.49
N GLU A 175 8.84 10.42 13.28
CA GLU A 175 9.62 11.55 12.79
C GLU A 175 9.48 11.72 11.27
N TYR A 176 9.11 10.65 10.55
CA TYR A 176 9.04 10.68 9.09
C TYR A 176 7.72 11.27 8.57
N ARG A 177 7.71 12.59 8.35
CA ARG A 177 6.51 13.35 7.92
C ARG A 177 5.92 12.97 6.56
N PHE A 178 6.66 12.22 5.74
CA PHE A 178 6.21 11.76 4.42
C PHE A 178 5.59 10.35 4.46
N GLY A 179 5.37 9.80 5.66
CA GLY A 179 4.49 8.66 5.94
C GLY A 179 3.16 9.11 6.54
N SER A 180 2.10 8.30 6.41
CA SER A 180 0.80 8.59 7.01
C SER A 180 0.87 8.64 8.54
N TYR A 181 1.60 7.72 9.18
CA TYR A 181 1.74 7.68 10.64
C TYR A 181 2.53 8.89 11.19
N GLY A 182 3.73 9.15 10.66
CA GLY A 182 4.53 10.30 11.09
C GLY A 182 3.80 11.62 10.88
N ARG A 183 3.12 11.79 9.74
CA ARG A 183 2.28 12.97 9.47
C ARG A 183 1.11 13.09 10.45
N TRP A 184 0.49 11.97 10.84
CA TRP A 184 -0.58 11.97 11.83
C TRP A 184 -0.08 12.43 13.19
N LEU A 185 1.06 11.93 13.68
CA LEU A 185 1.59 12.35 14.98
C LEU A 185 1.98 13.82 14.99
N GLN A 186 2.61 14.30 13.93
CA GLN A 186 3.09 15.69 13.87
C GLN A 186 1.96 16.72 13.71
N SER A 187 0.86 16.35 13.05
CA SER A 187 -0.28 17.26 12.83
C SER A 187 -1.45 17.07 13.80
N GLY A 188 -1.44 15.98 14.58
CA GLY A 188 -2.57 15.56 15.41
C GLY A 188 -3.78 15.03 14.63
N ARG A 189 -3.74 15.01 13.29
CA ARG A 189 -4.86 14.60 12.42
C ARG A 189 -4.42 13.56 11.41
N HIS A 190 -5.14 12.44 11.33
CA HIS A 190 -4.82 11.40 10.34
C HIS A 190 -5.10 11.93 8.92
N PRO A 191 -4.15 11.88 7.98
CA PRO A 191 -4.32 12.46 6.63
C PRO A 191 -5.40 11.77 5.79
N LEU A 192 -5.79 10.55 6.18
CA LEU A 192 -6.78 9.70 5.53
C LEU A 192 -7.85 9.23 6.53
N ALA A 193 -8.21 10.09 7.50
CA ALA A 193 -9.09 9.71 8.62
C ALA A 193 -10.40 9.07 8.14
N LYS A 194 -11.03 9.64 7.10
CA LYS A 194 -12.29 9.13 6.55
C LYS A 194 -12.14 7.70 6.03
N GLU A 195 -11.11 7.45 5.24
CA GLU A 195 -10.83 6.14 4.65
C GLU A 195 -10.48 5.12 5.74
N VAL A 196 -9.63 5.49 6.70
CA VAL A 196 -9.25 4.63 7.83
C VAL A 196 -10.46 4.27 8.69
N CYS A 197 -11.29 5.23 9.08
CA CYS A 197 -12.48 4.96 9.89
C CYS A 197 -13.52 4.08 9.18
N SER A 198 -13.66 4.21 7.85
CA SER A 198 -14.63 3.43 7.09
C SER A 198 -14.13 2.06 6.63
N THR A 199 -12.83 1.76 6.78
CA THR A 199 -12.24 0.51 6.25
C THR A 199 -11.33 -0.20 7.23
N LEU A 200 -10.23 0.44 7.64
CA LEU A 200 -9.20 -0.16 8.45
C LEU A 200 -9.65 -0.36 9.90
N LEU A 201 -10.35 0.61 10.51
CA LEU A 201 -10.82 0.48 11.90
C LEU A 201 -11.81 -0.69 12.08
N PRO A 202 -12.85 -0.88 11.24
CA PRO A 202 -13.72 -2.07 11.34
C PRO A 202 -12.95 -3.39 11.25
N LEU A 203 -11.90 -3.43 10.42
CA LEU A 203 -11.04 -4.60 10.30
C LEU A 203 -10.21 -4.83 11.56
N LEU A 204 -9.65 -3.79 12.15
CA LEU A 204 -8.79 -3.93 13.33
C LEU A 204 -9.60 -4.08 14.63
N GLN A 205 -10.85 -3.61 14.67
CA GLN A 205 -11.79 -3.90 15.74
C GLN A 205 -12.03 -5.41 15.86
N SER A 206 -12.19 -6.12 14.74
CA SER A 206 -12.45 -7.57 14.77
C SER A 206 -11.19 -8.39 15.14
N LEU A 207 -10.00 -7.89 14.81
CA LEU A 207 -8.74 -8.59 15.12
C LEU A 207 -8.22 -8.30 16.53
N PHE A 208 -8.29 -7.04 16.96
CA PHE A 208 -7.56 -6.52 18.12
C PHE A 208 -8.43 -5.69 19.07
N GLY A 209 -9.74 -5.53 18.78
CA GLY A 209 -10.63 -4.73 19.62
C GLY A 209 -10.42 -3.21 19.51
N LEU A 210 -9.75 -2.72 18.46
CA LEU A 210 -9.44 -1.29 18.27
C LEU A 210 -10.64 -0.50 17.71
N ALA A 211 -11.30 0.27 18.57
CA ALA A 211 -12.57 0.93 18.24
C ALA A 211 -12.43 2.31 17.57
N ASP A 212 -11.30 2.99 17.78
CA ASP A 212 -11.13 4.38 17.35
C ASP A 212 -9.70 4.72 16.92
N LEU A 213 -9.55 5.95 16.40
CA LEU A 213 -8.26 6.45 15.93
C LEU A 213 -7.23 6.55 17.07
N PRO A 214 -7.53 7.06 18.28
CA PRO A 214 -6.60 7.00 19.41
C PRO A 214 -6.06 5.60 19.72
N ALA A 215 -6.92 4.59 19.79
CA ALA A 215 -6.53 3.21 20.04
C ALA A 215 -5.63 2.66 18.92
N LEU A 216 -6.00 2.92 17.65
CA LEU A 216 -5.15 2.58 16.50
C LEU A 216 -3.76 3.25 16.59
N ARG A 217 -3.72 4.53 16.97
CA ARG A 217 -2.47 5.28 17.10
C ARG A 217 -1.54 4.65 18.13
N GLN A 218 -2.10 4.25 19.27
CA GLN A 218 -1.36 3.61 20.36
C GLN A 218 -0.85 2.24 19.93
N ALA A 219 -1.72 1.38 19.39
CA ALA A 219 -1.34 0.04 18.94
C ALA A 219 -0.27 0.09 17.85
N LEU A 220 -0.41 1.02 16.89
CA LEU A 220 0.58 1.20 15.83
C LEU A 220 1.92 1.70 16.38
N GLY A 221 1.90 2.60 17.37
CA GLY A 221 3.12 3.08 18.04
C GLY A 221 3.85 1.98 18.82
N GLN A 222 3.11 1.16 19.56
CA GLN A 222 3.67 0.02 20.30
C GLN A 222 4.32 -0.99 19.33
N ALA A 223 3.59 -1.43 18.32
CA ALA A 223 4.09 -2.42 17.35
C ALA A 223 5.29 -1.90 16.53
N LEU A 224 5.35 -0.60 16.22
CA LEU A 224 6.52 0.00 15.54
C LEU A 224 7.73 0.12 16.47
N ALA A 225 7.53 0.38 17.77
CA ALA A 225 8.61 0.43 18.75
C ALA A 225 9.20 -0.97 19.01
N GLU A 226 8.34 -1.98 19.13
CA GLU A 226 8.73 -3.40 19.24
C GLU A 226 9.55 -3.85 18.03
N ALA A 227 9.05 -3.56 16.82
CA ALA A 227 9.76 -3.88 15.58
C ALA A 227 11.13 -3.19 15.46
N HIS A 228 11.29 -2.00 16.05
CA HIS A 228 12.58 -1.30 16.10
C HIS A 228 13.55 -1.95 17.11
N ALA A 229 13.05 -2.36 18.28
CA ALA A 229 13.85 -3.05 19.30
C ALA A 229 14.38 -4.40 18.78
N ASP A 230 13.54 -5.16 18.06
CA ASP A 230 13.94 -6.41 17.42
C ASP A 230 15.00 -6.21 16.34
N HIS A 231 14.88 -5.13 15.54
CA HIS A 231 15.87 -4.82 14.51
C HIS A 231 17.26 -4.50 15.09
N ASN A 232 17.30 -3.84 16.24
CA ASN A 232 18.54 -3.47 16.93
C ASN A 232 19.09 -4.59 17.85
N GLY A 233 18.39 -5.73 17.95
CA GLY A 233 18.82 -6.86 18.79
C GLY A 233 18.70 -6.60 20.30
N THR A 234 17.84 -5.68 20.71
CA THR A 234 17.72 -5.24 22.12
C THR A 234 16.68 -6.02 22.92
N THR A 235 15.97 -6.98 22.32
CA THR A 235 14.93 -7.78 22.99
C THR A 235 15.54 -8.92 23.83
N LEU A 236 15.38 -8.83 25.16
CA LEU A 236 15.50 -9.97 26.07
C LEU A 236 14.28 -10.88 25.87
N ALA A 237 14.52 -12.16 25.63
CA ALA A 237 13.49 -13.17 25.43
C ALA A 237 12.56 -13.27 26.65
N SER A 238 11.42 -12.57 26.63
CA SER A 238 10.29 -12.84 27.53
C SER A 238 9.16 -13.47 26.75
N SER A 239 9.10 -14.80 26.80
CA SER A 239 7.99 -15.61 26.32
C SER A 239 6.77 -15.45 27.23
N SER A 240 5.71 -14.81 26.74
CA SER A 240 4.36 -15.09 27.22
C SER A 240 3.42 -15.09 26.04
N ALA A 241 2.93 -16.28 25.69
CA ALA A 241 2.11 -16.56 24.52
C ALA A 241 0.64 -16.33 24.84
N THR A 242 -0.03 -15.35 24.20
CA THR A 242 -1.44 -15.46 23.77
C THR A 242 -1.81 -14.43 22.68
N THR A 243 -1.02 -14.33 21.61
CA THR A 243 -1.41 -13.90 20.24
C THR A 243 -0.12 -13.87 19.40
N PRO A 244 -0.12 -14.33 18.14
CA PRO A 244 1.09 -14.28 17.30
C PRO A 244 1.48 -12.84 16.99
N ASP A 245 2.77 -12.49 17.16
CA ASP A 245 3.27 -11.12 17.06
C ASP A 245 3.58 -10.66 15.61
N PRO A 246 2.79 -9.73 15.03
CA PRO A 246 2.99 -9.19 13.69
C PRO A 246 4.17 -8.21 13.58
N SER A 247 4.77 -7.77 14.70
CA SER A 247 5.83 -6.74 14.76
C SER A 247 7.10 -7.15 13.99
N SER A 248 7.47 -8.43 14.06
CA SER A 248 8.63 -9.02 13.39
C SER A 248 8.59 -8.96 11.85
N ALA A 249 7.38 -8.94 11.26
CA ALA A 249 7.17 -8.77 9.81
C ALA A 249 7.61 -7.37 9.33
N ALA A 250 7.56 -6.39 10.23
CA ALA A 250 7.92 -5.00 9.98
C ALA A 250 9.42 -4.74 10.10
N ALA A 251 10.16 -5.59 10.82
CA ALA A 251 11.59 -5.47 11.06
C ALA A 251 12.45 -5.91 9.87
N SER A 252 12.01 -6.93 9.10
CA SER A 252 12.82 -7.53 8.03
C SER A 252 12.51 -6.95 6.63
N ARG A 253 13.55 -6.77 5.79
CA ARG A 253 13.41 -6.36 4.37
C ARG A 253 12.90 -7.53 3.53
N LEU A 254 11.64 -7.89 3.74
CA LEU A 254 11.04 -9.00 3.03
C LEU A 254 10.72 -8.56 1.61
N ARG A 255 11.45 -9.14 0.65
CA ARG A 255 11.19 -8.93 -0.78
C ARG A 255 9.75 -9.25 -1.16
N TYR A 256 9.08 -10.11 -0.40
CA TYR A 256 7.70 -10.52 -0.64
C TYR A 256 6.70 -9.36 -0.66
N TRP A 257 6.90 -8.31 0.14
CA TRP A 257 6.01 -7.14 0.09
C TRP A 257 6.06 -6.44 -1.28
N VAL A 258 7.24 -6.39 -1.92
CA VAL A 258 7.44 -5.70 -3.21
C VAL A 258 7.29 -6.62 -4.43
N ASP A 259 7.81 -7.84 -4.34
CA ASP A 259 7.91 -8.80 -5.45
C ASP A 259 6.87 -9.92 -5.39
N GLY A 260 6.20 -10.11 -4.25
CA GLY A 260 5.09 -11.05 -4.07
C GLY A 260 3.86 -10.60 -4.85
N LEU A 261 3.00 -11.56 -5.21
CA LEU A 261 1.77 -11.25 -5.94
C LEU A 261 0.52 -11.29 -5.05
N VAL A 262 0.51 -12.21 -4.10
CA VAL A 262 -0.59 -12.40 -3.15
C VAL A 262 0.02 -12.78 -1.80
N ILE A 263 -0.44 -12.18 -0.71
CA ILE A 263 -0.04 -12.47 0.68
C ILE A 263 -1.31 -12.69 1.52
N GLY A 264 -1.32 -13.75 2.33
CA GLY A 264 -2.45 -14.12 3.20
C GLY A 264 -2.29 -15.52 3.77
N SER A 265 -3.36 -16.10 4.28
CA SER A 265 -3.45 -17.52 4.62
C SER A 265 -3.14 -18.40 3.41
N GLU A 266 -2.70 -19.64 3.66
CA GLU A 266 -2.42 -20.60 2.59
C GLU A 266 -3.65 -20.81 1.69
N LEU A 267 -4.82 -20.95 2.29
CA LEU A 267 -6.09 -21.15 1.59
C LEU A 267 -6.40 -19.97 0.66
N PHE A 268 -6.26 -18.74 1.16
CA PHE A 268 -6.48 -17.53 0.37
C PHE A 268 -5.54 -17.45 -0.82
N VAL A 269 -4.24 -17.63 -0.58
CA VAL A 269 -3.23 -17.59 -1.64
C VAL A 269 -3.53 -18.65 -2.70
N ARG A 270 -3.83 -19.89 -2.29
CA ARG A 270 -4.18 -20.97 -3.23
C ARG A 270 -5.45 -20.65 -4.02
N ARG A 271 -6.50 -20.14 -3.37
CA ARG A 271 -7.78 -19.78 -4.00
C ARG A 271 -7.60 -18.71 -5.08
N VAL A 272 -6.95 -17.59 -4.74
CA VAL A 272 -6.71 -16.48 -5.67
C VAL A 272 -5.88 -16.95 -6.87
N MET A 273 -4.85 -17.75 -6.62
CA MET A 273 -3.96 -18.21 -7.68
C MET A 273 -4.58 -19.30 -8.56
N ALA A 274 -5.41 -20.17 -8.00
CA ALA A 274 -6.18 -21.15 -8.76
C ALA A 274 -7.17 -20.49 -9.71
N GLY A 275 -7.83 -19.41 -9.28
CA GLY A 275 -8.73 -18.62 -10.15
C GLY A 275 -8.01 -17.95 -11.33
N LEU A 276 -6.70 -17.68 -11.23
CA LEU A 276 -5.93 -17.01 -12.26
C LEU A 276 -5.16 -17.93 -13.20
N TYR A 277 -4.61 -19.04 -12.69
CA TYR A 277 -3.70 -19.91 -13.43
C TYR A 277 -4.12 -21.40 -13.42
N GLY A 278 -5.27 -21.72 -12.83
CA GLY A 278 -5.70 -23.10 -12.61
C GLY A 278 -5.06 -23.75 -11.38
N SER A 279 -5.70 -24.82 -10.89
CA SER A 279 -5.36 -25.51 -9.63
C SER A 279 -3.95 -26.13 -9.62
N TYR A 280 -3.45 -26.58 -10.77
CA TYR A 280 -2.12 -27.20 -10.89
C TYR A 280 -0.97 -26.18 -10.82
N ALA A 281 -1.12 -25.01 -11.45
CA ALA A 281 -0.10 -23.97 -11.45
C ALA A 281 0.02 -23.24 -10.10
N ALA A 282 -1.05 -23.20 -9.31
CA ALA A 282 -1.09 -22.57 -7.99
C ALA A 282 -0.09 -23.19 -7.00
N ARG A 283 0.27 -24.47 -7.15
CA ARG A 283 1.12 -25.21 -6.19
C ARG A 283 2.62 -24.94 -6.32
N ARG A 284 3.13 -24.56 -7.50
CA ARG A 284 4.58 -24.62 -7.79
C ARG A 284 5.40 -23.41 -7.28
N ARG A 285 4.80 -22.44 -6.58
CA ARG A 285 5.46 -21.17 -6.25
C ARG A 285 5.12 -20.57 -4.88
N LEU A 286 4.59 -21.36 -3.94
CA LEU A 286 4.38 -20.87 -2.57
C LEU A 286 5.72 -20.62 -1.87
N ALA A 287 5.84 -19.47 -1.20
CA ALA A 287 6.94 -19.17 -0.29
C ALA A 287 6.86 -20.05 0.97
N ASN A 288 7.98 -20.24 1.65
CA ASN A 288 7.95 -20.79 3.00
C ASN A 288 7.34 -19.72 3.92
N PRO A 289 6.26 -20.00 4.65
CA PRO A 289 5.58 -18.99 5.46
C PRO A 289 6.50 -18.38 6.55
N ARG A 290 7.47 -19.14 7.05
CA ARG A 290 8.49 -18.64 7.99
C ARG A 290 9.42 -17.60 7.40
N ASP A 291 9.51 -17.50 6.07
CA ASP A 291 10.26 -16.44 5.40
C ASP A 291 9.48 -15.12 5.38
N LEU A 292 8.19 -15.12 5.72
CA LEU A 292 7.33 -13.93 5.72
C LEU A 292 7.06 -13.40 7.12
N VAL A 293 6.74 -14.31 8.03
CA VAL A 293 6.43 -14.01 9.43
C VAL A 293 6.96 -15.16 10.27
N PRO A 294 7.63 -14.90 11.42
CA PRO A 294 8.24 -15.95 12.23
C PRO A 294 7.25 -17.03 12.71
N ASP A 295 6.00 -16.63 12.96
CA ASP A 295 4.92 -17.54 13.37
C ASP A 295 4.41 -18.45 12.23
N GLY A 296 4.81 -18.20 10.99
CA GLY A 296 4.37 -18.94 9.81
C GLY A 296 2.89 -18.75 9.46
N SER A 297 2.24 -17.70 9.96
CA SER A 297 0.81 -17.46 9.71
C SER A 297 0.50 -16.94 8.30
N LEU A 298 1.48 -16.31 7.64
CA LEU A 298 1.32 -15.74 6.30
C LEU A 298 2.10 -16.49 5.23
N TRP A 299 1.43 -16.70 4.12
CA TRP A 299 1.95 -17.30 2.90
C TRP A 299 2.03 -16.25 1.80
N ALA A 300 2.98 -16.40 0.89
CA ALA A 300 3.05 -15.61 -0.34
C ALA A 300 3.10 -16.47 -1.58
N TRP A 301 2.49 -15.99 -2.66
CA TRP A 301 2.74 -16.54 -3.98
C TRP A 301 3.90 -15.83 -4.67
N ARG A 302 4.81 -16.66 -5.21
CA ARG A 302 6.15 -16.40 -5.77
C ARG A 302 7.27 -16.58 -4.72
N ARG A 303 7.74 -17.82 -4.53
CA ARG A 303 8.97 -18.13 -3.78
C ARG A 303 10.13 -17.25 -4.29
N LEU A 304 10.65 -16.38 -3.43
CA LEU A 304 11.78 -15.52 -3.72
C LEU A 304 13.04 -16.17 -3.12
N ARG A 305 14.20 -15.96 -3.76
CA ARG A 305 15.45 -16.32 -3.09
C ARG A 305 15.66 -15.36 -1.91
N PRO A 306 16.12 -15.85 -0.74
CA PRO A 306 16.58 -14.98 0.34
C PRO A 306 17.57 -13.95 -0.20
N LEU A 307 17.54 -12.72 0.32
CA LEU A 307 18.65 -11.80 0.09
C LEU A 307 19.91 -12.41 0.73
N PRO A 308 21.10 -12.32 0.10
CA PRO A 308 22.32 -12.66 0.80
C PRO A 308 22.38 -11.81 2.07
N VAL A 309 22.74 -12.45 3.19
CA VAL A 309 23.02 -11.74 4.44
C VAL A 309 24.27 -10.90 4.15
N THR A 310 24.09 -9.58 4.09
CA THR A 310 25.17 -8.59 3.97
C THR A 310 25.22 -7.79 5.25
#